data_AF-A0A2V5SYU6-F1
#
_entry.id   AF-A0A2V5SYU6-F1
#
_cell.length_a   1.000
_cell.length_b   1.000
_cell.length_c   1.000
_cell.angle_alpha   90.00
_cell.angle_beta   90.00
_cell.angle_gamma   90.00
#
_symmetry.space_group_name_H-M   'P 1'
#
loop_
_entity.id
_entity.type
_entity.pdbx_description
1 polymer ?
#
loop_
_entity_poly.entity_id
_entity_poly.type
_entity_poly.pdbx_seq_one_letter_code
_entity_poly.pdbx_strand_id
1 'polypeptide(L)'
;MGRHSLNHALGIVISAITTLALVGSVTLLVTALPTHREAPLSLLLSGAELWVTNVLVFALWYWRLDGGGPTVRDRRREFGSRSFVFPQMQIEKIERGRFNVGGWRPGFVDYLFIAFTQSSTFGPTDAPLLARWAKVLTMCQIFVSLSIVVLLISRAVGIL
;
A
#
# COMPACT_ATOMS: atom_id res chain seq x y z
N MET A 1 -26.02 -12.09 11.54
CA MET A 1 -24.77 -11.41 11.96
C MET A 1 -23.47 -12.19 11.66
N GLY A 2 -23.50 -13.45 11.21
CA GLY A 2 -22.26 -14.27 11.06
C GLY A 2 -21.46 -14.20 9.74
N ARG A 3 -21.98 -13.59 8.66
CA ARG A 3 -21.28 -13.57 7.34
C ARG A 3 -20.25 -12.44 7.20
N HIS A 4 -20.35 -11.40 8.02
CA HIS A 4 -19.46 -10.22 7.97
C HIS A 4 -18.12 -10.45 8.67
N SER A 5 -18.10 -11.19 9.78
CA SER A 5 -16.86 -11.56 10.48
C SER A 5 -16.03 -12.54 9.67
N LEU A 6 -16.69 -13.46 8.97
CA LEU A 6 -16.05 -14.45 8.10
C LEU A 6 -15.30 -13.78 6.94
N ASN A 7 -15.92 -12.80 6.26
CA ASN A 7 -15.27 -12.05 5.19
C ASN A 7 -14.08 -11.20 5.67
N HIS A 8 -14.15 -10.68 6.90
CA HIS A 8 -13.06 -9.92 7.49
C HIS A 8 -11.89 -10.82 7.89
N ALA A 9 -12.18 -11.99 8.47
CA ALA A 9 -11.18 -13.00 8.80
C ALA A 9 -10.53 -13.57 7.53
N LEU A 10 -11.33 -13.90 6.52
CA LEU A 10 -10.85 -14.34 5.21
C LEU A 10 -9.99 -13.26 4.55
N GLY A 11 -10.40 -11.98 4.64
CA GLY A 11 -9.60 -10.86 4.13
C GLY A 11 -8.23 -10.77 4.81
N ILE A 12 -8.17 -10.91 6.14
CA ILE A 12 -6.90 -10.90 6.87
C ILE A 12 -6.05 -12.12 6.50
N VAL A 13 -6.64 -13.30 6.43
CA VAL A 13 -5.93 -14.56 6.12
C VAL A 13 -5.40 -14.55 4.70
N ILE A 14 -6.24 -14.25 3.71
CA ILE A 14 -5.83 -14.17 2.31
C ILE A 14 -4.69 -13.19 2.15
N SER A 15 -4.80 -12.05 2.80
CA SER A 15 -3.92 -10.94 2.55
C SER A 15 -2.62 -11.11 3.36
N ALA A 16 -2.63 -11.84 4.49
CA ALA A 16 -1.45 -12.38 5.16
C ALA A 16 -0.76 -13.48 4.34
N ILE A 17 -1.53 -14.36 3.70
CA ILE A 17 -1.02 -15.36 2.74
C ILE A 17 -0.37 -14.64 1.55
N THR A 18 -0.98 -13.59 1.02
CA THR A 18 -0.40 -12.81 -0.08
C THR A 18 0.91 -12.15 0.34
N THR A 19 0.99 -11.56 1.54
CA THR A 19 2.24 -10.99 2.05
C THR A 19 3.32 -12.05 2.24
N LEU A 20 2.98 -13.22 2.80
CA LEU A 20 3.90 -14.34 2.95
C LEU A 20 4.34 -14.90 1.60
N ALA A 21 3.43 -14.99 0.64
CA ALA A 21 3.72 -15.42 -0.72
C ALA A 21 4.59 -14.39 -1.46
N LEU A 22 4.42 -13.09 -1.19
CA LEU A 22 5.25 -12.04 -1.75
C LEU A 22 6.66 -12.08 -1.16
N VAL A 23 6.79 -12.21 0.16
CA VAL A 23 8.08 -12.41 0.86
C VAL A 23 8.76 -13.69 0.37
N GLY A 24 8.01 -14.77 0.25
CA GLY A 24 8.48 -16.04 -0.29
C GLY A 24 8.93 -15.90 -1.74
N SER A 25 8.18 -15.18 -2.59
CA SER A 25 8.53 -14.94 -3.99
C SER A 25 9.78 -14.07 -4.12
N VAL A 26 9.93 -13.04 -3.27
CA VAL A 26 11.15 -12.23 -3.21
C VAL A 26 12.34 -13.08 -2.77
N THR A 27 12.16 -13.95 -1.77
CA THR A 27 13.21 -14.84 -1.26
C THR A 27 13.59 -15.90 -2.31
N LEU A 28 12.61 -16.46 -3.01
CA LEU A 28 12.81 -17.46 -4.06
C LEU A 28 13.42 -16.84 -5.32
N LEU A 29 13.08 -15.59 -5.62
CA LEU A 29 13.74 -14.81 -6.66
C LEU A 29 15.21 -14.55 -6.28
N VAL A 30 15.48 -14.13 -5.03
CA VAL A 30 16.84 -13.94 -4.48
C VAL A 30 17.67 -15.23 -4.54
N THR A 31 17.08 -16.41 -4.32
CA THR A 31 17.80 -17.69 -4.34
C THR A 31 17.90 -18.32 -5.74
N ALA A 32 16.97 -18.04 -6.65
CA ALA A 32 17.02 -18.51 -8.06
C ALA A 32 17.98 -17.68 -8.95
N LEU A 33 18.49 -16.58 -8.39
CA LEU A 33 19.29 -15.57 -9.07
C LEU A 33 20.67 -16.01 -9.64
N PRO A 34 21.29 -17.18 -9.35
CA PRO A 34 22.57 -17.54 -9.97
C PRO A 34 22.53 -17.90 -11.47
N THR A 35 21.36 -18.10 -12.10
CA THR A 35 21.32 -18.98 -13.28
C THR A 35 21.18 -18.31 -14.66
N HIS A 36 20.65 -17.09 -14.82
CA HIS A 36 20.32 -16.54 -16.15
C HIS A 36 20.80 -15.10 -16.40
N ARG A 37 21.44 -14.87 -17.57
CA ARG A 37 21.85 -13.57 -18.12
C ARG A 37 20.71 -12.99 -18.97
N GLU A 38 19.83 -12.19 -18.37
CA GLU A 38 18.79 -11.47 -19.12
C GLU A 38 19.25 -10.06 -19.56
N ALA A 39 18.64 -9.56 -20.64
CA ALA A 39 18.90 -8.22 -21.16
C ALA A 39 18.49 -7.13 -20.14
N PRO A 40 19.27 -6.03 -19.99
CA PRO A 40 19.02 -4.99 -18.99
C PRO A 40 17.61 -4.38 -19.03
N LEU A 41 17.02 -4.24 -20.22
CA LEU A 41 15.66 -3.72 -20.40
C LEU A 41 14.57 -4.67 -19.88
N SER A 42 14.75 -5.98 -20.04
CA SER A 42 13.82 -7.00 -19.52
C SER A 42 13.73 -6.92 -18.00
N LEU A 43 14.89 -6.80 -17.35
CA LEU A 43 14.99 -6.70 -15.89
C LEU A 43 14.34 -5.43 -15.33
N LEU A 44 14.53 -4.29 -16.01
CA LEU A 44 13.86 -3.03 -15.63
C LEU A 44 12.34 -3.15 -15.73
N LEU A 45 11.82 -3.76 -16.80
CA LEU A 45 10.38 -3.98 -16.98
C LEU A 45 9.83 -4.92 -15.90
N SER A 46 10.49 -6.05 -15.62
CA SER A 46 10.07 -6.96 -14.56
C SER A 46 10.12 -6.32 -13.18
N GLY A 47 11.14 -5.51 -12.88
CA GLY A 47 11.23 -4.79 -11.62
C GLY A 47 10.14 -3.71 -11.48
N ALA A 48 9.83 -3.01 -12.57
CA ALA A 48 8.73 -2.05 -12.60
C ALA A 48 7.37 -2.74 -12.38
N GLU A 49 7.14 -3.90 -12.99
CA GLU A 49 5.92 -4.69 -12.80
C GLU A 49 5.73 -5.14 -11.34
N LEU A 50 6.81 -5.64 -10.71
CA LEU A 50 6.82 -6.00 -9.30
C LEU A 50 6.53 -4.79 -8.40
N TRP A 51 7.12 -3.64 -8.71
CA TRP A 51 6.92 -2.42 -7.95
C TRP A 51 5.48 -1.89 -8.07
N VAL A 52 4.90 -1.87 -9.28
CA VAL A 52 3.49 -1.49 -9.49
C VAL A 52 2.56 -2.44 -8.73
N THR A 53 2.84 -3.74 -8.76
CA THR A 53 2.06 -4.73 -8.03
C THR A 53 2.11 -4.48 -6.53
N ASN A 54 3.29 -4.16 -5.97
CA ASN A 54 3.43 -3.78 -4.56
C ASN A 54 2.55 -2.59 -4.21
N VAL A 55 2.58 -1.53 -5.01
CA VAL A 55 1.74 -0.33 -4.81
C VAL A 55 0.25 -0.70 -4.77
N LEU A 56 -0.23 -1.48 -5.75
CA LEU A 56 -1.65 -1.85 -5.85
C LEU A 56 -2.11 -2.74 -4.68
N VAL A 57 -1.30 -3.72 -4.29
CA VAL A 57 -1.62 -4.63 -3.18
C VAL A 57 -1.74 -3.85 -1.87
N PHE A 58 -0.79 -2.95 -1.58
CA PHE A 58 -0.84 -2.17 -0.35
C PHE A 58 -1.94 -1.09 -0.38
N ALA A 59 -2.22 -0.48 -1.53
CA ALA A 59 -3.38 0.41 -1.69
C ALA A 59 -4.70 -0.29 -1.34
N LEU A 60 -4.89 -1.53 -1.82
CA LEU A 60 -6.06 -2.34 -1.50
C LEU A 60 -6.14 -2.70 -0.02
N TRP A 61 -5.01 -3.05 0.60
CA TRP A 61 -4.93 -3.30 2.04
C TRP A 61 -5.37 -2.08 2.85
N TYR A 62 -4.85 -0.90 2.53
CA TYR A 62 -5.22 0.33 3.21
C TYR A 62 -6.70 0.68 3.02
N TRP A 63 -7.21 0.55 1.79
CA TRP A 63 -8.62 0.77 1.47
C TRP A 63 -9.57 -0.12 2.28
N ARG A 64 -9.23 -1.42 2.37
CA ARG A 64 -10.06 -2.45 3.02
C ARG A 64 -9.97 -2.43 4.54
N LEU A 65 -8.83 -2.13 5.12
CA LEU A 65 -8.64 -2.18 6.57
C LEU A 65 -9.06 -0.89 7.27
N ASP A 66 -8.90 0.26 6.60
CA ASP A 66 -9.33 1.50 7.21
C ASP A 66 -10.86 1.57 7.34
N GLY A 67 -11.36 2.30 8.33
CA GLY A 67 -12.80 2.49 8.57
C GLY A 67 -13.61 1.23 8.88
N GLY A 68 -12.97 0.07 9.14
CA GLY A 68 -13.65 -1.22 9.28
C GLY A 68 -14.14 -1.81 7.95
N GLY A 69 -13.59 -1.32 6.83
CA GLY A 69 -13.95 -1.71 5.48
C GLY A 69 -14.93 -0.75 4.79
N PRO A 70 -14.97 -0.77 3.44
CA PRO A 70 -15.73 0.19 2.64
C PRO A 70 -17.23 0.17 2.96
N THR A 71 -17.79 -0.99 3.30
CA THR A 71 -19.21 -1.14 3.65
C THR A 71 -19.58 -0.48 4.98
N VAL A 72 -18.68 -0.53 5.97
CA VAL A 72 -18.87 0.13 7.28
C VAL A 72 -18.63 1.61 7.16
N ARG A 73 -17.62 2.01 6.37
CA ARG A 73 -17.33 3.40 6.04
C ARG A 73 -18.54 4.07 5.37
N ASP A 74 -19.16 3.40 4.41
CA ASP A 74 -20.29 3.98 3.69
C ASP A 74 -21.54 4.15 4.58
N ARG A 75 -21.88 3.12 5.38
CA ARG A 75 -23.01 3.15 6.32
C ARG A 75 -22.91 4.22 7.40
N ARG A 76 -21.71 4.51 7.92
CA ARG A 76 -21.55 5.43 9.06
C ARG A 76 -21.74 6.91 8.73
N ARG A 77 -21.62 7.31 7.46
CA ARG A 77 -21.64 8.74 7.04
C ARG A 77 -20.70 9.68 7.82
N GLU A 78 -19.71 9.13 8.54
CA GLU A 78 -18.67 9.89 9.26
C GLU A 78 -17.71 10.58 8.28
N PHE A 79 -17.26 11.78 8.65
CA PHE A 79 -16.26 12.59 7.95
C PHE A 79 -14.84 12.08 8.25
N GLY A 80 -14.02 11.89 7.21
CA GLY A 80 -12.61 11.51 7.35
C GLY A 80 -12.34 10.01 7.50
N SER A 81 -11.08 9.71 7.83
CA SER A 81 -10.53 8.36 8.06
C SER A 81 -10.20 8.16 9.54
N ARG A 82 -10.14 6.90 10.01
CA ARG A 82 -9.74 6.58 11.39
C ARG A 82 -8.29 6.11 11.50
N SER A 83 -7.72 5.61 10.41
CA SER A 83 -6.39 5.00 10.41
C SER A 83 -5.33 5.87 9.78
N PHE A 84 -5.74 6.83 8.94
CA PHE A 84 -4.88 7.76 8.22
C PHE A 84 -5.40 9.18 8.41
N VAL A 85 -4.50 10.14 8.66
CA VAL A 85 -4.83 11.55 8.55
C VAL A 85 -4.61 11.95 7.10
N PHE A 86 -5.65 12.48 6.46
CA PHE A 86 -5.55 13.09 5.14
C PHE A 86 -5.52 14.61 5.27
N PRO A 87 -4.91 15.34 4.32
CA PRO A 87 -4.87 16.81 4.34
C PRO A 87 -6.25 17.45 4.52
N GLN A 88 -7.28 16.88 3.89
CA GLN A 88 -8.67 17.33 4.00
C GLN A 88 -9.22 17.26 5.43
N MET A 89 -8.66 16.38 6.29
CA MET A 89 -9.03 16.28 7.70
C MET A 89 -8.35 17.36 8.56
N GLN A 90 -7.24 17.93 8.09
CA GLN A 90 -6.50 18.99 8.77
C GLN A 90 -7.14 20.37 8.56
N ILE A 91 -8.05 20.50 7.58
CA ILE A 91 -8.82 21.71 7.33
C ILE A 91 -9.81 21.95 8.49
N GLU A 92 -9.74 23.15 9.07
CA GLU A 92 -10.59 23.57 10.18
C GLU A 92 -12.06 23.56 9.78
N LYS A 93 -12.95 23.15 10.70
CA LYS A 93 -14.38 22.91 10.42
C LYS A 93 -15.08 24.10 9.77
N ILE A 94 -14.71 25.32 10.17
CA ILE A 94 -15.28 26.58 9.68
C ILE A 94 -14.91 26.81 8.20
N GLU A 95 -13.70 26.39 7.79
CA GLU A 95 -13.20 26.58 6.42
C GLU A 95 -13.61 25.46 5.45
N ARG A 96 -14.16 24.34 5.96
CA ARG A 96 -14.55 23.19 5.13
C ARG A 96 -15.59 23.53 4.06
N GLY A 97 -16.45 24.52 4.31
CA GLY A 97 -17.40 25.03 3.33
C GLY A 97 -16.72 25.70 2.14
N ARG A 98 -15.61 26.42 2.39
CA ARG A 98 -14.84 27.13 1.35
C ARG A 98 -14.12 26.16 0.41
N PHE A 99 -13.64 25.03 0.94
CA PHE A 99 -12.95 23.99 0.17
C PHE A 99 -13.88 22.86 -0.32
N ASN A 100 -15.20 22.99 -0.12
CA ASN A 100 -16.19 21.96 -0.46
C ASN A 100 -15.89 20.57 0.15
N VAL A 101 -15.29 20.53 1.34
CA VAL A 101 -14.93 19.29 2.05
C VAL A 101 -15.89 18.97 3.20
N GLY A 102 -17.03 19.65 3.33
CA GLY A 102 -17.96 19.48 4.46
C GLY A 102 -18.44 18.04 4.73
N GLY A 103 -18.38 17.16 3.73
CA GLY A 103 -18.69 15.72 3.84
C GLY A 103 -17.62 14.82 3.22
N TRP A 104 -16.37 15.29 3.11
CA TRP A 104 -15.31 14.55 2.44
C TRP A 104 -15.04 13.18 3.09
N ARG A 105 -14.76 12.21 2.22
CA ARG A 105 -14.49 10.82 2.57
C ARG A 105 -13.36 10.31 1.68
N PRO A 106 -12.43 9.53 2.25
CA PRO A 106 -11.36 8.95 1.45
C PRO A 106 -11.95 7.92 0.49
N GLY A 107 -11.61 8.06 -0.80
CA GLY A 107 -11.85 7.13 -1.90
C GLY A 107 -10.63 6.24 -2.15
N PHE A 108 -10.75 5.24 -3.03
CA PHE A 108 -9.65 4.30 -3.31
C PHE A 108 -8.39 5.03 -3.80
N VAL A 109 -8.56 6.07 -4.61
CA VAL A 109 -7.47 6.89 -5.15
C VAL A 109 -6.64 7.54 -4.05
N ASP A 110 -7.25 7.94 -2.93
CA ASP A 110 -6.52 8.54 -1.80
C ASP A 110 -5.55 7.53 -1.16
N TYR A 111 -5.92 6.25 -1.08
CA TYR A 111 -5.05 5.19 -0.57
C TYR A 111 -4.05 4.71 -1.61
N LEU A 112 -4.41 4.74 -2.89
CA LEU A 112 -3.47 4.49 -3.98
C LEU A 112 -2.35 5.53 -3.97
N PHE A 113 -2.70 6.80 -3.76
CA PHE A 113 -1.73 7.88 -3.63
C PHE A 113 -0.79 7.64 -2.45
N ILE A 114 -1.32 7.28 -1.27
CA ILE A 114 -0.47 6.92 -0.10
C ILE A 114 0.43 5.72 -0.42
N ALA A 115 -0.10 4.66 -1.01
CA ALA A 115 0.71 3.49 -1.33
C ALA A 115 1.80 3.84 -2.36
N PHE A 116 1.49 4.66 -3.36
CA PHE A 116 2.43 5.10 -4.37
C PHE A 116 3.56 5.93 -3.75
N THR A 117 3.24 6.92 -2.90
CA THR A 117 4.24 7.78 -2.26
C THR A 117 5.13 7.00 -1.30
N GLN A 118 4.55 6.09 -0.50
CA GLN A 118 5.33 5.24 0.41
C GLN A 118 6.19 4.21 -0.30
N SER A 119 5.72 3.63 -1.43
CA SER A 119 6.54 2.72 -2.24
C SER A 119 7.64 3.47 -2.99
N SER A 120 7.41 4.72 -3.37
CA SER A 120 8.42 5.53 -4.05
C SER A 120 9.49 6.05 -3.10
N THR A 121 9.19 6.23 -1.81
CA THR A 121 10.04 6.93 -0.84
C THR A 121 10.30 8.42 -1.18
N PHE A 122 9.82 8.89 -2.34
CA PHE A 122 9.98 10.25 -2.89
C PHE A 122 8.64 11.01 -2.95
N GLY A 123 7.87 11.01 -1.86
CA GLY A 123 6.60 11.73 -1.79
C GLY A 123 6.55 12.68 -0.59
N PRO A 124 5.65 13.67 -0.60
CA PRO A 124 5.39 14.46 0.59
C PRO A 124 4.75 13.51 1.63
N THR A 125 5.40 13.36 2.78
CA THR A 125 4.98 12.44 3.85
C THR A 125 3.77 13.02 4.59
N ASP A 126 2.68 13.25 3.87
CA ASP A 126 1.56 14.11 4.32
C ASP A 126 0.45 13.35 5.04
N ALA A 127 0.58 12.03 5.20
CA ALA A 127 -0.43 11.22 5.89
C ALA A 127 0.08 10.66 7.23
N PRO A 128 -0.10 11.37 8.35
CA PRO A 128 0.10 10.80 9.68
C PRO A 128 -0.67 9.49 9.85
N LEU A 129 0.07 8.41 10.09
CA LEU A 129 -0.47 7.06 10.33
C LEU A 129 -0.98 6.95 11.77
N LEU A 130 -2.30 7.00 11.97
CA LEU A 130 -2.91 6.93 13.31
C LEU A 130 -2.94 5.49 13.84
N ALA A 131 -3.34 4.54 13.01
CA ALA A 131 -3.52 3.17 13.45
C ALA A 131 -2.19 2.41 13.55
N ARG A 132 -2.02 1.63 14.62
CA ARG A 132 -0.83 0.78 14.83
C ARG A 132 -0.61 -0.22 13.68
N TRP A 133 -1.69 -0.80 13.14
CA TRP A 133 -1.62 -1.71 12.00
C TRP A 133 -1.15 -1.00 10.72
N ALA A 134 -1.57 0.25 10.51
CA ALA A 134 -1.21 1.03 9.33
C ALA A 134 0.30 1.35 9.32
N LYS A 135 0.87 1.62 10.50
CA LYS A 135 2.32 1.77 10.68
C LYS A 135 3.07 0.50 10.27
N VAL A 136 2.65 -0.66 10.76
CA VAL A 136 3.29 -1.95 10.44
C VAL A 136 3.19 -2.28 8.95
N LEU A 137 2.01 -2.14 8.34
CA LEU A 137 1.87 -2.38 6.90
C LEU A 137 2.71 -1.42 6.06
N THR A 138 2.80 -0.15 6.46
CA THR A 138 3.67 0.82 5.78
C THR A 138 5.14 0.41 5.88
N MET A 139 5.60 -0.05 7.05
CA MET A 139 6.96 -0.58 7.21
C MET A 139 7.21 -1.78 6.29
N CYS A 140 6.26 -2.71 6.20
CA CYS A 140 6.35 -3.86 5.28
C CYS A 140 6.39 -3.41 3.81
N GLN A 141 5.54 -2.46 3.42
CA GLN A 141 5.50 -1.94 2.06
C GLN A 141 6.84 -1.31 1.64
N ILE A 142 7.41 -0.48 2.51
CA ILE A 142 8.69 0.18 2.28
C ILE A 142 9.81 -0.87 2.17
N PHE A 143 9.83 -1.87 3.05
CA PHE A 143 10.82 -2.95 3.02
C PHE A 143 10.78 -3.75 1.71
N VAL A 144 9.59 -4.11 1.24
CA VAL A 144 9.41 -4.77 -0.06
C VAL A 144 9.88 -3.88 -1.19
N SER A 145 9.49 -2.60 -1.19
CA SER A 145 9.89 -1.66 -2.24
C SER A 145 11.41 -1.48 -2.31
N LEU A 146 12.07 -1.32 -1.17
CA LEU A 146 13.53 -1.22 -1.08
C LEU A 146 14.21 -2.51 -1.58
N SER A 147 13.65 -3.67 -1.26
CA SER A 147 14.18 -4.95 -1.74
C SER A 147 14.14 -5.04 -3.28
N ILE A 148 13.03 -4.62 -3.90
CA ILE A 148 12.89 -4.55 -5.36
C ILE A 148 13.96 -3.63 -5.96
N VAL A 149 14.15 -2.44 -5.38
CA VAL A 149 15.16 -1.47 -5.84
C VAL A 149 16.57 -2.02 -5.71
N VAL A 150 16.93 -2.61 -4.57
CA VAL A 150 18.26 -3.21 -4.34
C VAL A 150 18.53 -4.35 -5.32
N LEU A 151 17.53 -5.19 -5.61
CA LEU A 151 17.65 -6.27 -6.59
C LEU A 151 17.88 -5.74 -8.01
N LEU A 152 17.14 -4.71 -8.40
CA LEU A 152 17.33 -4.02 -9.69
C LEU A 152 18.75 -3.46 -9.82
N ILE A 153 19.25 -2.76 -8.80
CA ILE A 153 20.60 -2.19 -8.78
C ILE A 153 21.66 -3.30 -8.82
N SER A 154 21.53 -4.33 -7.97
CA SER A 154 22.47 -5.45 -7.91
C SER A 154 22.59 -6.17 -9.25
N ARG A 155 21.46 -6.38 -9.95
CA ARG A 155 21.45 -6.93 -11.31
C ARG A 155 22.09 -5.99 -12.32
N ALA A 156 21.75 -4.70 -12.30
CA ALA A 156 22.32 -3.73 -13.23
C ALA A 156 23.85 -3.64 -13.10
N VAL A 157 24.38 -3.68 -11.87
CA VAL A 157 25.82 -3.66 -11.60
C VAL A 157 26.48 -5.00 -11.90
N GLY A 158 25.85 -6.14 -11.57
CA GLY A 158 26.41 -7.46 -11.87
C GLY A 158 26.36 -7.87 -13.35
N ILE A 159 25.67 -7.09 -14.18
CA ILE A 159 25.66 -7.23 -15.65
C ILE A 159 26.75 -6.37 -16.32
N LEU A 160 27.21 -5.30 -15.66
CA LEU A 160 28.37 -4.50 -16.07
C LEU A 160 29.68 -5.27 -15.81
#